data_AF-A0A840FNY5-F1
#
_entry.id   AF-A0A840FNY5-F1
#
_cell.length_a   1.000
_cell.length_b   1.000
_cell.length_c   1.000
_cell.angle_alpha   90.00
_cell.angle_beta   90.00
_cell.angle_gamma   90.00
#
_symmetry.space_group_name_H-M   'P 1'
#
loop_
_entity.id
_entity.type
_entity.pdbx_description
1 polymer ?
#
loop_
_entity_poly.entity_id
_entity_poly.type
_entity_poly.pdbx_seq_one_letter_code
_entity_poly.pdbx_strand_id
1 'polypeptide(L)'
;MTLSGLWTADPCFRCQQALASLLARHPVGGHETRLGLYDLLDFPVQPQPVVAGLATVVADNIIGSARNAILTRTALLTSQLRSAAPDYRIFADRGEALAWLTGTELAAA
;
A
#
# COMPACT_ATOMS: atom_id res chain seq x y z
N MET A 1 9.31 -1.27 -3.25
CA MET A 1 9.68 -2.37 -2.35
C MET A 1 8.75 -3.52 -2.64
N THR A 2 9.29 -4.72 -2.91
CA THR A 2 8.47 -5.91 -3.18
C THR A 2 8.39 -6.72 -1.89
N LEU A 3 7.18 -7.09 -1.48
CA LEU A 3 6.94 -7.92 -0.31
C LEU A 3 6.91 -9.39 -0.79
N SER A 4 7.45 -10.34 -0.04
CA SER A 4 7.26 -11.79 -0.31
C SER A 4 7.09 -12.59 1.00
N GLY A 5 6.38 -13.73 0.98
CA GLY A 5 6.26 -14.69 2.10
C GLY A 5 4.96 -14.62 2.89
N LEU A 6 4.88 -15.24 4.07
CA LEU A 6 3.73 -15.05 4.99
C LEU A 6 4.03 -13.89 5.93
N TRP A 7 3.25 -12.82 5.86
CA TRP A 7 3.43 -11.68 6.75
C TRP A 7 2.75 -11.95 8.08
N THR A 8 3.46 -11.73 9.18
CA THR A 8 2.91 -11.71 10.53
C THR A 8 3.08 -10.30 11.11
N ALA A 9 2.67 -10.08 12.36
CA ALA A 9 2.81 -8.78 12.99
C ALA A 9 4.27 -8.27 13.05
N ASP A 10 5.24 -9.17 13.30
CA ASP A 10 6.67 -8.80 13.41
C ASP A 10 7.29 -8.33 12.07
N PRO A 11 7.13 -9.04 10.94
CA PRO A 11 7.52 -8.53 9.62
C PRO A 11 6.85 -7.20 9.26
N CYS A 12 5.58 -7.01 9.63
CA CYS A 12 4.86 -5.76 9.38
C CYS A 12 5.50 -4.59 10.14
N PHE A 13 5.78 -4.78 11.43
CA PHE A 13 6.45 -3.77 12.26
C PHE A 13 7.86 -3.43 11.75
N ARG A 14 8.66 -4.44 11.39
CA ARG A 14 10.00 -4.23 10.83
C ARG A 14 9.95 -3.47 9.50
N CYS A 15 8.96 -3.77 8.66
CA CYS A 15 8.72 -3.05 7.42
C CYS A 15 8.42 -1.57 7.68
N GLN A 16 7.55 -1.26 8.65
CA GLN A 16 7.21 0.12 9.03
C GLN A 16 8.45 0.89 9.49
N GLN A 17 9.28 0.30 10.35
CA GLN A 17 10.54 0.93 10.79
C GLN A 17 11.52 1.16 9.64
N ALA A 18 11.64 0.19 8.74
CA ALA A 18 12.51 0.30 7.58
C ALA A 18 12.05 1.43 6.65
N LEU A 19 10.73 1.56 6.44
CA LEU A 19 10.13 2.62 5.64
C LEU A 19 10.34 4.00 6.27
N ALA A 20 10.11 4.13 7.59
CA ALA A 20 10.38 5.37 8.33
C ALA A 20 11.85 5.78 8.22
N SER A 21 12.76 4.83 8.42
CA SER A 21 14.20 5.06 8.30
C SER A 21 14.61 5.46 6.88
N LEU A 22 13.99 4.87 5.86
CA LEU A 22 14.26 5.19 4.47
C LEU A 22 13.79 6.62 4.13
N LEU A 23 12.56 6.97 4.52
CA LEU A 23 11.99 8.30 4.26
C LEU A 23 12.72 9.41 5.03
N ALA A 24 13.24 9.12 6.23
CA ALA A 24 14.10 10.05 6.96
C ALA A 24 15.42 10.34 6.24
N ARG A 25 15.99 9.35 5.54
CA ARG A 25 17.24 9.50 4.76
C ARG A 25 17.03 10.05 3.36
N HIS A 26 15.85 9.82 2.79
CA HIS A 26 15.48 10.24 1.44
C HIS A 26 14.13 10.95 1.50
N PRO A 27 14.10 12.26 1.81
CA PRO A 27 12.85 13.00 1.91
C PRO A 27 12.19 13.11 0.52
N VAL A 28 11.18 12.29 0.26
CA VAL A 28 10.43 12.23 -1.01
C VAL A 28 9.30 13.27 -1.04
N GLY A 29 9.57 14.49 -0.57
CA GLY A 29 8.54 15.50 -0.31
C GLY A 29 7.69 15.21 0.93
N GLY A 30 6.74 16.10 1.20
CA GLY A 30 5.80 15.99 2.32
C GLY A 30 4.71 14.94 2.07
N HIS A 31 3.94 14.61 3.11
CA HIS A 31 2.82 13.66 3.03
C HIS A 31 1.90 13.91 1.81
N GLU A 32 1.56 15.18 1.57
CA GLU A 32 0.73 15.69 0.47
C GLU A 32 1.20 15.27 -0.94
N THR A 33 2.50 15.05 -1.14
CA THR A 33 3.08 14.76 -2.46
C THR A 33 3.42 13.29 -2.66
N ARG A 34 3.26 12.46 -1.62
CA ARG A 34 3.67 11.04 -1.66
C ARG A 34 2.57 10.17 -2.24
N LEU A 35 2.99 9.24 -3.09
CA LEU A 35 2.15 8.23 -3.73
C LEU A 35 2.59 6.85 -3.27
N GLY A 36 1.68 6.08 -2.69
CA GLY A 36 1.92 4.73 -2.19
C GLY A 36 1.37 3.68 -3.14
N LEU A 37 2.20 2.76 -3.61
CA LEU A 37 1.78 1.56 -4.35
C LEU A 37 2.20 0.31 -3.56
N TYR A 38 1.23 -0.49 -3.15
CA TYR A 38 1.43 -1.71 -2.38
C TYR A 38 1.07 -2.91 -3.22
N ASP A 39 2.08 -3.70 -3.59
CA ASP A 39 1.91 -4.86 -4.46
C ASP A 39 1.69 -6.13 -3.63
N LEU A 40 0.47 -6.67 -3.67
CA LEU A 40 0.06 -7.89 -2.97
C LEU A 40 -0.37 -8.98 -3.97
N LEU A 41 0.02 -8.89 -5.24
CA LEU A 41 -0.41 -9.84 -6.28
C LEU A 41 -0.01 -11.29 -5.97
N ASP A 42 1.14 -11.48 -5.33
CA ASP A 42 1.67 -12.79 -4.94
C ASP A 42 1.16 -13.27 -3.57
N PHE A 43 0.22 -12.54 -2.95
CA PHE A 43 -0.32 -12.84 -1.62
C PHE A 43 -1.82 -13.11 -1.69
N PRO A 44 -2.24 -14.37 -1.76
CA PRO A 44 -3.66 -14.68 -1.91
C PRO A 44 -4.49 -14.32 -0.67
N VAL A 45 -3.87 -14.31 0.50
CA VAL A 45 -4.49 -13.98 1.79
C VAL A 45 -3.46 -13.28 2.68
N GLN A 46 -3.93 -12.40 3.56
CA GLN A 46 -3.12 -11.80 4.62
C GLN A 46 -3.77 -12.04 5.99
N PRO A 47 -2.97 -12.34 7.03
CA PRO A 47 -3.48 -12.36 8.39
C PRO A 47 -4.05 -10.98 8.78
N GLN A 48 -5.12 -10.97 9.58
CA GLN A 48 -5.75 -9.73 10.04
C GLN A 48 -4.77 -8.71 10.65
N PRO A 49 -3.73 -9.09 11.42
CA PRO A 49 -2.74 -8.13 11.92
C PRO A 49 -1.99 -7.38 10.81
N VAL A 50 -1.75 -8.01 9.67
CA VAL A 50 -1.08 -7.38 8.52
C VAL A 50 -2.00 -6.38 7.84
N VAL A 51 -3.27 -6.76 7.67
CA VAL A 51 -4.31 -5.88 7.12
C VAL A 51 -4.52 -4.65 8.02
N ALA A 52 -4.52 -4.83 9.34
CA ALA A 52 -4.56 -3.73 10.30
C ALA A 52 -3.28 -2.86 10.25
N GLY A 53 -2.12 -3.49 10.04
CA GLY A 53 -0.85 -2.79 9.85
C GLY A 53 -0.81 -1.89 8.61
N LEU A 54 -1.53 -2.23 7.54
CA LEU A 54 -1.67 -1.34 6.38
C LEU A 54 -2.46 -0.08 6.73
N ALA A 55 -3.56 -0.22 7.49
CA ALA A 55 -4.35 0.93 7.94
C ALA A 55 -3.53 1.89 8.81
N THR A 56 -2.64 1.37 9.66
CA THR A 56 -1.77 2.22 10.49
C THR A 56 -0.71 2.98 9.69
N VAL A 57 -0.21 2.40 8.58
CA VAL A 57 0.72 3.10 7.68
C VAL A 57 0.07 4.33 7.03
N VAL A 58 -1.20 4.24 6.63
CA VAL A 58 -1.90 5.39 6.01
C VAL A 58 -2.09 6.53 6.98
N ALA A 59 -2.47 6.21 8.22
CA ALA A 59 -2.73 7.22 9.24
C ALA A 59 -1.44 7.93 9.74
N ASP A 60 -0.26 7.39 9.43
CA ASP A 60 1.00 7.91 9.90
C ASP A 60 1.53 9.03 8.98
N ASN A 61 1.66 10.25 9.48
CA ASN A 61 2.14 11.40 8.70
C ASN A 61 3.63 11.31 8.29
N ILE A 62 4.41 10.43 8.91
CA ILE A 62 5.83 10.22 8.65
C ILE A 62 6.01 9.23 7.49
N ILE A 63 5.24 8.15 7.46
CA ILE A 63 5.39 7.07 6.46
C ILE A 63 4.23 6.94 5.47
N GLY A 64 3.10 7.57 5.76
CA GLY A 64 1.91 7.59 4.94
C GLY A 64 2.08 8.40 3.66
N SER A 65 1.10 8.23 2.78
CA SER A 65 1.03 8.86 1.47
C SER A 65 -0.36 9.47 1.26
N ALA A 66 -0.43 10.60 0.57
CA ALA A 66 -1.70 11.26 0.24
C ALA A 66 -2.62 10.42 -0.65
N ARG A 67 -2.05 9.57 -1.51
CA ARG A 67 -2.80 8.58 -2.30
C ARG A 67 -2.17 7.20 -2.18
N ASN A 68 -3.00 6.20 -1.94
CA ASN A 68 -2.55 4.83 -1.76
C ASN A 68 -3.33 3.88 -2.67
N ALA A 69 -2.61 3.07 -3.45
CA ALA A 69 -3.16 2.02 -4.28
C ALA A 69 -2.66 0.65 -3.81
N ILE A 70 -3.55 -0.35 -3.77
CA ILE A 70 -3.20 -1.75 -3.51
C ILE A 70 -3.45 -2.59 -4.75
N LEU A 71 -2.47 -3.42 -5.12
CA LEU A 71 -2.63 -4.44 -6.15
C LEU A 71 -2.96 -5.78 -5.51
N THR A 72 -4.08 -6.39 -5.89
CA THR A 72 -4.43 -7.76 -5.51
C THR A 72 -5.34 -8.39 -6.55
N ARG A 73 -5.26 -9.72 -6.69
CA ARG A 73 -6.13 -10.51 -7.57
C ARG A 73 -7.18 -11.32 -6.81
N THR A 74 -7.15 -11.31 -5.47
CA THR A 74 -8.04 -12.17 -4.69
C THR A 74 -9.24 -11.41 -4.14
N ALA A 75 -10.43 -11.97 -4.35
CA ALA A 75 -11.68 -11.42 -3.83
C ALA A 75 -11.69 -11.38 -2.28
N LEU A 76 -11.09 -12.40 -1.65
CA LEU A 76 -10.96 -12.47 -0.19
C LEU A 76 -10.14 -11.31 0.36
N LEU A 77 -8.93 -11.07 -0.18
CA LEU A 77 -8.09 -9.97 0.29
C LEU A 77 -8.73 -8.62 -0.02
N THR A 78 -9.39 -8.49 -1.17
CA THR A 78 -10.16 -7.28 -1.51
C THR A 78 -11.22 -6.98 -0.44
N SER A 79 -11.97 -7.99 -0.02
CA SER A 79 -12.99 -7.84 1.03
C SER A 79 -12.37 -7.46 2.38
N GLN A 80 -11.26 -8.09 2.78
CA GLN A 80 -10.54 -7.77 4.01
C GLN A 80 -10.02 -6.33 4.00
N LEU A 81 -9.43 -5.89 2.89
CA LEU A 81 -8.86 -4.55 2.73
C LEU A 81 -9.93 -3.46 2.75
N ARG A 82 -11.06 -3.65 2.06
CA ARG A 82 -12.16 -2.68 2.07
C ARG A 82 -12.70 -2.39 3.47
N SER A 83 -12.70 -3.40 4.35
CA SER A 83 -13.15 -3.24 5.73
C SER A 83 -12.14 -2.52 6.62
N ALA A 84 -10.85 -2.75 6.41
CA ALA A 84 -9.81 -2.28 7.31
C ALA A 84 -9.15 -0.98 6.86
N ALA A 85 -9.16 -0.71 5.56
CA ALA A 85 -8.37 0.34 4.94
C ALA A 85 -9.19 1.03 3.84
N PRO A 86 -10.27 1.75 4.21
CA PRO A 86 -11.23 2.32 3.24
C PRO A 86 -10.62 3.40 2.34
N ASP A 87 -9.54 4.03 2.78
CA ASP A 87 -8.86 5.11 2.03
C ASP A 87 -7.92 4.59 0.93
N TYR A 88 -7.76 3.27 0.80
CA TYR A 88 -7.03 2.67 -0.29
C TYR A 88 -7.92 2.42 -1.49
N ARG A 89 -7.40 2.70 -2.68
CA ARG A 89 -8.00 2.22 -3.92
C ARG A 89 -7.37 0.88 -4.31
N ILE A 90 -8.21 -0.09 -4.65
CA ILE A 90 -7.79 -1.47 -4.96
C ILE A 90 -7.86 -1.68 -6.46
N PHE A 91 -6.80 -2.29 -7.02
CA PHE A 91 -6.65 -2.58 -8.44
C PHE A 91 -6.20 -4.02 -8.67
N ALA A 92 -6.56 -4.58 -9.82
CA ALA A 92 -6.05 -5.88 -10.28
C ALA A 92 -4.86 -5.73 -11.25
N ASP A 93 -4.73 -4.55 -11.87
CA ASP A 93 -3.69 -4.20 -12.83
C ASP A 93 -2.78 -3.07 -12.32
N ARG A 94 -1.49 -3.21 -12.62
CA ARG A 94 -0.46 -2.26 -12.19
C ARG A 94 -0.51 -0.95 -12.98
N GLY A 95 -0.79 -1.01 -14.28
CA GLY A 95 -0.90 0.16 -15.13
C GLY A 95 -2.04 1.07 -14.70
N GLU A 96 -3.21 0.48 -14.44
CA GLU A 96 -4.38 1.21 -13.92
C GLU A 96 -4.10 1.89 -12.57
N ALA A 97 -3.44 1.19 -11.65
CA ALA A 97 -3.08 1.75 -10.35
C ALA A 97 -2.12 2.94 -10.47
N LEU A 98 -1.12 2.83 -11.34
CA LEU A 98 -0.15 3.90 -11.57
C LEU A 98 -0.80 5.11 -12.23
N ALA A 99 -1.64 4.90 -13.25
CA ALA A 99 -2.41 5.95 -13.93
C ALA A 99 -3.24 6.76 -12.92
N TRP A 100 -3.95 6.07 -12.03
CA TRP A 100 -4.72 6.71 -10.98
C TRP A 100 -3.84 7.45 -9.96
N LEU A 101 -2.73 6.85 -9.52
CA LEU A 101 -1.82 7.47 -8.56
C LEU A 101 -1.24 8.78 -9.08
N THR A 102 -0.76 8.79 -10.33
CA THR A 102 -0.12 9.97 -10.94
C THR A 102 -1.12 11.00 -11.46
N GLY A 103 -2.43 10.69 -11.41
CA GLY A 103 -3.46 11.52 -12.04
C GLY A 103 -3.33 11.58 -13.57
N THR A 104 -2.54 10.67 -14.13
CA THR A 104 -2.43 10.48 -15.57
C THR A 104 -3.50 9.48 -15.93
N GLU A 105 -4.72 9.94 -16.16
CA GLU A 105 -5.71 9.09 -16.83
C GLU A 105 -5.04 8.53 -18.07
N LEU A 106 -4.88 7.21 -18.13
CA LEU A 106 -4.35 6.55 -19.31
C LEU A 106 -5.37 6.87 -20.40
N ALA A 107 -5.08 7.88 -21.22
CA ALA A 107 -5.88 8.21 -22.38
C ALA A 107 -5.83 6.96 -23.26
N ALA A 108 -6.88 6.14 -23.15
CA ALA A 108 -7.03 4.94 -23.94
C ALA A 108 -7.04 5.38 -25.41
N ALA A 109 -5.94 5.07 -26.09
CA ALA A 109 -5.83 5.03 -27.54
C ALA A 109 -5.92 3.57 -27.99
#